data_AF-A0AAV5VSV7-F1
#
_entry.id   AF-A0AAV5VSV7-F1
#
_cell.length_a   1.000
_cell.length_b   1.000
_cell.length_c   1.000
_cell.angle_alpha   90.00
_cell.angle_beta   90.00
_cell.angle_gamma   90.00
#
_symmetry.space_group_name_H-M   'P 1'
#
loop_
_entity.id
_entity.type
_entity.pdbx_description
1 polymer ?
#
loop_
_entity_poly.entity_id
_entity_poly.type
_entity_poly.pdbx_seq_one_letter_code
_entity_poly.pdbx_strand_id
1 'polypeptide(L)'
;MRVLIDGLHLFATRTFSAFSTLSPFEQLLIIGKCTITVFLLGANFLAKKHFNSKRYFMVSLTSALHLDALNFFLSDESAENKEEVIKLMRYYTSKEIEFAWPLIEKAHLTETEFAVLISTIIWQFGYAQSVSAKLCAIGEGILREIYTDLHRYYKEELGLDDYSVRLGNLRSLGHTMLEASATMEEEFAVYSLMDVHQQDSFIRRLFA
;
A
#
# COMPACT_ATOMS: atom_id res chain seq x y z
N MET A 1 -10.92 4.90 -3.84
CA MET A 1 -10.34 3.56 -3.60
C MET A 1 -10.97 2.43 -4.41
N ARG A 2 -12.26 2.49 -4.79
CA ARG A 2 -12.90 1.46 -5.63
C ARG A 2 -12.12 1.01 -6.88
N VAL A 3 -11.57 1.94 -7.66
CA VAL A 3 -10.74 1.61 -8.84
C VAL A 3 -9.51 0.78 -8.46
N LEU A 4 -8.89 1.07 -7.32
CA LEU A 4 -7.76 0.30 -6.81
C LEU A 4 -8.21 -1.11 -6.37
N ILE A 5 -9.33 -1.23 -5.67
CA ILE A 5 -9.89 -2.52 -5.23
C ILE A 5 -10.18 -3.40 -6.45
N ASP A 6 -10.88 -2.87 -7.45
CA ASP A 6 -11.19 -3.58 -8.69
C ASP A 6 -9.92 -3.96 -9.45
N GLY A 7 -8.93 -3.05 -9.49
CA GLY A 7 -7.63 -3.30 -10.09
C GLY A 7 -6.82 -4.39 -9.36
N LEU A 8 -6.84 -4.40 -8.03
CA LEU A 8 -6.19 -5.41 -7.19
C LEU A 8 -6.86 -6.77 -7.33
N HIS A 9 -8.19 -6.81 -7.36
CA HIS A 9 -8.94 -8.03 -7.60
C HIS A 9 -8.60 -8.60 -8.98
N LEU A 10 -8.63 -7.78 -10.03
CA LEU A 10 -8.26 -8.18 -11.38
C LEU A 10 -6.81 -8.66 -11.47
N PHE A 11 -5.88 -7.96 -10.82
CA PHE A 11 -4.49 -8.35 -10.73
C PHE A 11 -4.34 -9.72 -10.06
N ALA A 12 -4.96 -9.93 -8.90
CA ALA A 12 -4.87 -11.19 -8.15
C ALA A 12 -5.48 -12.37 -8.92
N THR A 13 -6.66 -12.18 -9.53
CA THR A 13 -7.33 -13.18 -10.38
C THR A 13 -6.48 -13.59 -11.58
N ARG A 14 -5.80 -12.65 -12.23
CA ARG A 14 -4.98 -12.94 -13.43
C ARG A 14 -3.62 -13.52 -13.09
N THR A 15 -3.05 -13.14 -11.96
CA THR A 15 -1.69 -13.51 -11.57
C THR A 15 -1.66 -14.83 -10.81
N PHE A 16 -2.67 -15.09 -9.97
CA PHE A 16 -2.70 -16.25 -9.07
C PHE A 16 -3.94 -17.10 -9.35
N SER A 17 -3.75 -18.23 -10.01
CA SER A 17 -4.84 -19.18 -10.29
C SER A 17 -5.58 -19.61 -9.02
N ALA A 18 -4.85 -19.81 -7.92
CA ALA A 18 -5.40 -20.14 -6.61
C ALA A 18 -6.39 -19.08 -6.08
N PHE A 19 -6.16 -17.79 -6.34
CA PHE A 19 -7.06 -16.72 -5.90
C PHE A 19 -8.46 -16.89 -6.49
N SER A 20 -8.54 -17.25 -7.77
CA SER A 20 -9.79 -17.49 -8.49
C SER A 20 -10.57 -18.70 -7.95
N THR A 21 -9.92 -19.60 -7.21
CA THR A 21 -10.57 -20.77 -6.58
C THR A 21 -11.10 -20.48 -5.16
N LEU A 22 -10.75 -19.33 -4.58
CA LEU A 22 -11.21 -18.93 -3.25
C LEU A 22 -12.68 -18.50 -3.29
N SER A 23 -13.35 -18.61 -2.14
CA SER A 23 -14.70 -18.07 -2.00
C SER A 23 -14.70 -16.54 -2.17
N PRO A 24 -15.81 -15.92 -2.60
CA PRO A 24 -15.91 -14.47 -2.72
C PRO A 24 -15.58 -13.74 -1.40
N PHE A 25 -15.93 -14.34 -0.25
CA PHE A 25 -15.60 -13.81 1.06
C PHE A 25 -14.10 -13.80 1.33
N GLU A 26 -13.39 -14.90 1.02
CA GLU A 26 -11.93 -14.97 1.16
C GLU A 26 -11.24 -13.98 0.21
N GLN A 27 -11.70 -13.86 -1.03
CA GLN A 27 -11.17 -12.88 -1.97
C GLN A 27 -11.31 -11.44 -1.43
N LEU A 28 -12.50 -11.08 -0.95
CA LEU A 28 -12.74 -9.76 -0.35
C LEU A 28 -11.90 -9.53 0.91
N LEU A 29 -11.75 -10.55 1.75
CA LEU A 29 -10.90 -10.48 2.95
C LEU A 29 -9.45 -10.16 2.58
N ILE A 30 -8.90 -10.85 1.58
CA ILE A 30 -7.53 -10.64 1.10
C ILE A 30 -7.35 -9.24 0.54
N ILE A 31 -8.23 -8.83 -0.38
CA ILE A 31 -8.14 -7.52 -1.04
C ILE A 31 -8.35 -6.40 -0.03
N GLY A 32 -9.36 -6.50 0.83
CA GLY A 32 -9.63 -5.50 1.87
C GLY A 32 -8.41 -5.28 2.77
N LYS A 33 -7.77 -6.36 3.22
CA LYS A 33 -6.59 -6.29 4.10
C LYS A 33 -5.38 -5.61 3.44
N CYS A 34 -5.17 -5.79 2.14
CA CYS A 34 -3.97 -5.28 1.48
C CYS A 34 -4.16 -3.92 0.79
N THR A 35 -5.39 -3.45 0.63
CA THR A 35 -5.71 -2.28 -0.22
C THR A 35 -4.98 -1.02 0.21
N ILE A 36 -4.98 -0.69 1.51
CA ILE A 36 -4.32 0.51 2.02
C ILE A 36 -2.79 0.40 1.86
N THR A 37 -2.21 -0.75 2.20
CA THR A 37 -0.77 -0.99 2.04
C THR A 37 -0.32 -0.84 0.58
N VAL A 38 -1.06 -1.43 -0.37
CA VAL A 38 -0.75 -1.33 -1.80
C VAL A 38 -0.97 0.10 -2.31
N PHE A 39 -1.99 0.80 -1.80
CA PHE A 39 -2.20 2.22 -2.10
C PHE A 39 -0.99 3.05 -1.69
N LEU A 40 -0.53 2.94 -0.44
CA LEU A 40 0.63 3.68 0.07
C LEU A 40 1.90 3.35 -0.71
N LEU A 41 2.16 2.07 -0.96
CA LEU A 41 3.31 1.62 -1.74
C LEU A 41 3.28 2.20 -3.17
N GLY A 42 2.14 2.11 -3.84
CA GLY A 42 1.96 2.61 -5.20
C GLY A 42 2.08 4.14 -5.26
N ALA A 43 1.46 4.84 -4.33
CA ALA A 43 1.49 6.30 -4.24
C ALA A 43 2.93 6.82 -4.13
N ASN A 44 3.69 6.21 -3.23
CA ASN A 44 5.09 6.57 -2.98
C ASN A 44 6.01 6.18 -4.15
N PHE A 45 5.87 4.96 -4.69
CA PHE A 45 6.67 4.50 -5.82
C PHE A 45 6.47 5.39 -7.06
N LEU A 46 5.22 5.70 -7.40
CA LEU A 46 4.91 6.56 -8.54
C LEU A 46 5.34 8.01 -8.28
N ALA A 47 5.21 8.52 -7.05
CA ALA A 47 5.72 9.85 -6.71
C ALA A 47 7.25 9.95 -6.90
N LYS A 48 8.00 8.92 -6.48
CA LYS A 48 9.44 8.84 -6.73
C LYS A 48 9.74 8.77 -8.23
N LYS A 49 9.01 7.94 -8.98
CA LYS A 49 9.22 7.74 -10.42
C LYS A 49 8.96 8.99 -11.26
N HIS A 50 7.86 9.70 -10.99
CA HIS A 50 7.39 10.79 -11.84
C HIS A 50 7.81 12.18 -11.38
N PHE A 51 7.92 12.41 -10.07
CA PHE A 51 8.26 13.72 -9.52
C PHE A 51 9.62 13.75 -8.83
N ASN A 52 10.20 12.58 -8.51
CA ASN A 52 11.41 12.45 -7.70
C ASN A 52 11.36 13.30 -6.42
N SER A 53 10.18 13.36 -5.78
CA SER A 53 9.93 14.25 -4.66
C SER A 53 8.96 13.62 -3.68
N LYS A 54 9.35 13.64 -2.41
CA LYS A 54 8.54 13.20 -1.27
C LYS A 54 7.38 14.14 -0.91
N ARG A 55 7.28 15.30 -1.58
CA ARG A 55 6.18 16.25 -1.39
C ARG A 55 4.94 15.92 -2.21
N TYR A 56 5.07 14.98 -3.15
CA TYR A 56 3.96 14.49 -3.94
C TYR A 56 3.54 13.13 -3.43
N PHE A 57 2.24 12.92 -3.45
CA PHE A 57 1.62 11.64 -3.13
C PHE A 57 0.66 11.29 -4.27
N MET A 58 0.94 10.22 -5.01
CA MET A 58 0.12 9.84 -6.16
C MET A 58 -1.19 9.21 -5.69
N VAL A 59 -2.31 9.85 -6.02
CA VAL A 59 -3.66 9.36 -5.65
C VAL A 59 -4.20 8.44 -6.75
N SER A 60 -3.82 8.72 -8.01
CA SER A 60 -4.14 7.89 -9.17
C SER A 60 -3.04 8.03 -10.24
N LEU A 61 -3.21 7.37 -11.39
CA LEU A 61 -2.29 7.52 -12.53
C LEU A 61 -2.27 8.94 -13.11
N THR A 62 -3.31 9.74 -12.88
CA THR A 62 -3.46 11.08 -13.46
C THR A 62 -3.59 12.19 -12.42
N SER A 63 -3.56 11.85 -11.12
CA SER A 63 -3.71 12.83 -10.05
C SER A 63 -2.71 12.60 -8.92
N ALA A 64 -2.17 13.71 -8.42
CA ALA A 64 -1.26 13.73 -7.29
C ALA A 64 -1.71 14.80 -6.29
N LEU A 65 -1.52 14.52 -5.01
CA LEU A 65 -1.66 15.47 -3.91
C LEU A 65 -0.28 16.06 -3.61
N HIS A 66 -0.19 17.38 -3.54
CA HIS A 66 0.98 18.07 -3.01
C HIS A 66 0.73 18.41 -1.53
N LEU A 67 1.66 18.08 -0.63
CA LEU A 67 1.47 18.25 0.82
C LEU A 67 1.16 19.69 1.24
N ASP A 68 1.76 20.66 0.54
CA ASP A 68 1.52 22.07 0.83
C ASP A 68 0.14 22.56 0.34
N ALA A 69 -0.56 21.76 -0.47
CA ALA A 69 -1.87 22.06 -1.01
C ALA A 69 -3.03 21.45 -0.22
N LEU A 70 -2.80 20.85 0.97
CA LEU A 70 -3.86 20.25 1.80
C LEU A 70 -5.01 21.23 2.12
N ASN A 71 -4.68 22.49 2.40
CA ASN A 71 -5.68 23.55 2.65
C ASN A 71 -6.61 23.75 1.45
N PHE A 72 -6.04 23.73 0.24
CA PHE A 72 -6.80 23.84 -1.01
C PHE A 72 -7.58 22.55 -1.27
N PHE A 73 -6.97 21.38 -1.04
CA PHE A 73 -7.61 20.09 -1.26
C PHE A 73 -8.88 19.89 -0.42
N LEU A 74 -8.88 20.43 0.80
CA LEU A 74 -10.04 20.40 1.69
C LEU A 74 -10.85 21.70 1.67
N SER A 75 -10.67 22.58 0.68
CA SER A 75 -11.34 23.89 0.63
C SER A 75 -12.86 23.78 0.75
N ASP A 76 -13.43 22.75 0.11
CA ASP A 76 -14.86 22.57 -0.08
C ASP A 76 -15.53 21.81 1.08
N GLU A 77 -14.75 21.33 2.05
CA GLU A 77 -15.26 20.65 3.25
C GLU A 77 -15.68 21.67 4.32
N SER A 78 -16.91 21.55 4.80
CA SER A 78 -17.51 22.43 5.81
C SER A 78 -17.35 21.90 7.25
N ALA A 79 -16.30 21.13 7.53
CA ALA A 79 -16.08 20.52 8.84
C ALA A 79 -15.67 21.58 9.89
N GLU A 80 -16.31 21.56 11.07
CA GLU A 80 -16.01 22.46 12.18
C GLU A 80 -14.55 22.36 12.64
N ASN A 81 -13.97 21.15 12.56
CA ASN A 81 -12.60 20.85 12.99
C ASN A 81 -11.58 20.82 11.84
N LYS A 82 -11.89 21.38 10.66
CA LYS A 82 -11.07 21.26 9.43
C LYS A 82 -9.59 21.62 9.62
N GLU A 83 -9.28 22.70 10.33
CA GLU A 83 -7.89 23.12 10.55
C GLU A 83 -7.08 22.10 11.37
N GLU A 84 -7.71 21.49 12.39
CA GLU A 84 -7.04 20.47 13.19
C GLU A 84 -6.85 19.18 12.38
N VAL A 85 -7.78 18.84 11.49
CA VAL A 85 -7.62 17.72 10.55
C VAL A 85 -6.46 17.95 9.60
N ILE A 86 -6.37 19.14 8.98
CA ILE A 86 -5.27 19.47 8.07
C ILE A 86 -3.93 19.37 8.81
N LYS A 87 -3.88 19.83 10.05
CA LYS A 87 -2.69 19.73 10.91
C LYS A 87 -2.32 18.28 11.22
N LEU A 88 -3.29 17.43 11.57
CA LEU A 88 -3.06 16.01 11.81
C LEU A 88 -2.64 15.28 10.53
N MET A 89 -3.30 15.50 9.40
CA MET A 89 -2.93 14.91 8.10
C MET A 89 -1.48 15.28 7.77
N ARG A 90 -1.12 16.56 7.90
CA ARG A 90 0.25 17.01 7.66
C ARG A 90 1.24 16.33 8.62
N TYR A 91 0.87 16.16 9.89
CA TYR A 91 1.71 15.48 10.87
C TYR A 91 1.94 14.00 10.50
N TYR A 92 0.87 13.23 10.28
CA TYR A 92 0.95 11.80 9.96
C TYR A 92 1.64 11.56 8.62
N THR A 93 1.30 12.32 7.58
CA THR A 93 1.98 12.18 6.29
C THR A 93 3.46 12.56 6.38
N SER A 94 3.82 13.60 7.15
CA SER A 94 5.24 13.94 7.36
C SER A 94 5.99 12.83 8.09
N LYS A 95 5.34 12.18 9.08
CA LYS A 95 5.91 11.03 9.78
C LYS A 95 6.11 9.85 8.84
N GLU A 96 5.10 9.52 8.03
CA GLU A 96 5.21 8.49 6.98
C GLU A 96 6.42 8.72 6.09
N ILE A 97 6.55 9.94 5.57
CA ILE A 97 7.66 10.33 4.69
C ILE A 97 9.01 10.19 5.38
N GLU A 98 9.12 10.58 6.66
CA GLU A 98 10.38 10.50 7.42
C GLU A 98 10.93 9.07 7.48
N PHE A 99 10.07 8.06 7.64
CA PHE A 99 10.52 6.67 7.75
C PHE A 99 10.47 5.89 6.43
N ALA A 100 9.48 6.12 5.56
CA ALA A 100 9.29 5.36 4.33
C ALA A 100 10.20 5.82 3.19
N TRP A 101 10.35 7.14 3.02
CA TRP A 101 11.07 7.69 1.87
C TRP A 101 12.53 7.25 1.79
N PRO A 102 13.32 7.22 2.88
CA PRO A 102 14.68 6.72 2.82
C PRO A 102 14.78 5.27 2.33
N LEU A 103 13.78 4.43 2.63
CA LEU A 103 13.74 3.04 2.16
C LEU A 103 13.35 2.95 0.69
N ILE A 104 12.42 3.79 0.23
CA ILE A 104 12.06 3.91 -1.20
C ILE A 104 13.29 4.32 -2.02
N GLU A 105 14.09 5.27 -1.52
CA GLU A 105 15.31 5.70 -2.19
C GLU A 105 16.37 4.60 -2.21
N LYS A 106 16.59 3.91 -1.08
CA LYS A 106 17.57 2.82 -0.99
C LYS A 106 17.19 1.58 -1.78
N ALA A 107 15.90 1.28 -1.90
CA ALA A 107 15.43 0.07 -2.57
C ALA A 107 15.68 0.10 -4.08
N HIS A 108 15.72 1.29 -4.69
CA HIS A 108 15.89 1.45 -6.15
C HIS A 108 15.04 0.45 -6.94
N LEU A 109 13.75 0.38 -6.61
CA LEU A 109 12.84 -0.64 -7.11
C LEU A 109 12.74 -0.59 -8.64
N THR A 110 12.90 -1.76 -9.24
CA THR A 110 12.45 -2.04 -10.61
C THR A 110 10.94 -2.25 -10.63
N GLU A 111 10.33 -2.22 -11.82
CA GLU A 111 8.91 -2.53 -11.97
C GLU A 111 8.60 -3.99 -11.57
N THR A 112 9.52 -4.92 -11.83
CA THR A 112 9.41 -6.32 -11.41
C THR A 112 9.39 -6.45 -9.90
N GLU A 113 10.31 -5.80 -9.19
CA GLU A 113 10.33 -5.83 -7.72
C GLU A 113 9.13 -5.13 -7.09
N PHE A 114 8.64 -4.06 -7.72
CA PHE A 114 7.40 -3.41 -7.31
C PHE A 114 6.20 -4.37 -7.43
N ALA A 115 6.08 -5.12 -8.53
CA ALA A 115 5.06 -6.15 -8.68
C ALA A 115 5.20 -7.30 -7.66
N VAL A 116 6.44 -7.70 -7.36
CA VAL A 116 6.74 -8.70 -6.32
C VAL A 116 6.34 -8.19 -4.93
N LEU A 117 6.55 -6.92 -4.60
CA LEU A 117 6.08 -6.35 -3.34
C LEU A 117 4.56 -6.39 -3.21
N ILE A 118 3.83 -5.95 -4.25
CA ILE A 118 2.36 -6.01 -4.27
C ILE A 118 1.90 -7.46 -4.06
N SER A 119 2.50 -8.40 -4.79
CA SER A 119 2.20 -9.81 -4.70
C SER A 119 2.46 -10.38 -3.31
N THR A 120 3.59 -10.01 -2.71
CA THR A 120 3.95 -10.41 -1.35
C THR A 120 2.95 -9.86 -0.34
N ILE A 121 2.57 -8.58 -0.45
CA ILE A 121 1.61 -7.92 0.44
C ILE A 121 0.23 -8.61 0.35
N ILE A 122 -0.22 -8.99 -0.85
CA ILE A 122 -1.49 -9.72 -1.04
C ILE A 122 -1.50 -11.06 -0.29
N TRP A 123 -0.41 -11.84 -0.39
CA TRP A 123 -0.35 -13.20 0.16
C TRP A 123 0.25 -13.29 1.56
N GLN A 124 0.67 -12.17 2.14
CA GLN A 124 1.24 -12.13 3.48
C GLN A 124 0.14 -12.03 4.54
N PHE A 125 -0.41 -13.19 4.91
CA PHE A 125 -1.50 -13.28 5.88
C PHE A 125 -1.06 -13.14 7.34
N GLY A 126 0.21 -13.45 7.66
CA GLY A 126 0.70 -13.53 9.04
C GLY A 126 -0.06 -14.56 9.89
N TYR A 127 0.14 -14.55 11.21
CA TYR A 127 -0.65 -15.35 12.16
C TYR A 127 -2.01 -14.71 12.48
N ALA A 128 -2.68 -14.15 11.47
CA ALA A 128 -3.98 -13.52 11.67
C ALA A 128 -5.01 -14.57 12.08
N GLN A 129 -5.60 -14.41 13.28
CA GLN A 129 -6.58 -15.35 13.83
C GLN A 129 -7.82 -15.55 12.95
N SER A 130 -8.09 -14.61 12.03
CA SER A 130 -9.20 -14.62 11.09
C SER A 130 -8.96 -15.43 9.81
N VAL A 131 -7.74 -15.93 9.57
CA VAL A 131 -7.38 -16.63 8.33
C VAL A 131 -7.35 -18.14 8.56
N SER A 132 -8.03 -18.88 7.68
CA SER A 132 -8.08 -20.34 7.77
C SER A 132 -6.70 -20.96 7.52
N ALA A 133 -6.39 -22.07 8.18
CA ALA A 133 -5.14 -22.80 7.96
C ALA A 133 -4.93 -23.20 6.48
N LYS A 134 -6.03 -23.50 5.78
CA LYS A 134 -6.03 -23.75 4.33
C LYS A 134 -5.54 -22.54 3.55
N LEU A 135 -6.06 -21.35 3.86
CA LEU A 135 -5.67 -20.12 3.16
C LEU A 135 -4.22 -19.73 3.47
N CYS A 136 -3.75 -19.93 4.70
CA CYS A 136 -2.34 -19.79 5.05
C CYS A 136 -1.45 -20.71 4.21
N ALA A 137 -1.79 -21.99 4.09
CA ALA A 137 -1.01 -22.95 3.29
C ALA A 137 -0.94 -22.55 1.80
N ILE A 138 -2.05 -22.03 1.25
CA ILE A 138 -2.08 -21.50 -0.13
C ILE A 138 -1.13 -20.29 -0.24
N GLY A 139 -1.24 -19.33 0.67
CA GLY A 139 -0.40 -18.13 0.68
C GLY A 139 1.09 -18.45 0.81
N GLU A 140 1.47 -19.39 1.68
CA GLU A 140 2.86 -19.86 1.82
C GLU A 140 3.40 -20.52 0.55
N GLY A 141 2.56 -21.30 -0.14
CA GLY A 141 2.92 -21.89 -1.44
C GLY A 141 3.22 -20.81 -2.48
N ILE A 142 2.34 -19.83 -2.61
CA ILE A 142 2.48 -18.72 -3.57
C ILE A 142 3.67 -17.84 -3.22
N LEU A 143 3.89 -17.51 -1.94
CA LEU A 143 5.06 -16.74 -1.51
C LEU A 143 6.36 -17.47 -1.85
N ARG A 144 6.41 -18.80 -1.70
CA ARG A 144 7.58 -19.60 -2.09
C ARG A 144 7.85 -19.52 -3.59
N GLU A 145 6.80 -19.58 -4.41
CA GLU A 145 6.91 -19.39 -5.86
C GLU A 145 7.43 -17.99 -6.20
N ILE A 146 6.83 -16.94 -5.62
CA ILE A 146 7.26 -15.55 -5.81
C ILE A 146 8.74 -15.36 -5.47
N TYR A 147 9.24 -15.91 -4.35
CA TYR A 147 10.65 -15.78 -4.00
C TYR A 147 11.57 -16.61 -4.88
N THR A 148 11.10 -17.73 -5.42
CA THR A 148 11.84 -18.53 -6.40
C THR A 148 12.00 -17.74 -7.70
N ASP A 149 10.94 -17.08 -8.14
CA ASP A 149 10.96 -16.22 -9.33
C ASP A 149 11.82 -14.97 -9.12
N LEU A 150 11.74 -14.35 -7.94
CA LEU A 150 12.59 -13.21 -7.60
C LEU A 150 14.08 -13.60 -7.55
N HIS A 151 14.41 -14.78 -7.01
CA HIS A 151 15.77 -15.31 -7.05
C HIS A 151 16.28 -15.44 -8.48
N ARG A 152 15.45 -16.04 -9.36
CA ARG A 152 15.76 -16.20 -10.78
C ARG A 152 15.97 -14.85 -11.46
N TYR A 153 15.07 -13.91 -11.24
CA TYR A 153 15.17 -12.54 -11.73
C TYR A 153 16.52 -11.89 -11.35
N TYR A 154 16.93 -12.02 -10.08
CA TYR A 154 18.20 -11.48 -9.63
C TYR A 154 19.42 -12.17 -10.24
N LYS A 155 19.41 -13.50 -10.37
CA LYS A 155 20.57 -14.25 -10.91
C LYS A 155 20.67 -14.19 -12.42
N GLU A 156 19.56 -14.36 -13.13
CA GLU A 156 19.52 -14.55 -14.58
C GLU A 156 19.34 -13.22 -15.33
N GLU A 157 18.46 -12.34 -14.85
CA GLU A 157 18.17 -11.07 -15.55
C GLU A 157 19.06 -9.92 -15.09
N LEU A 158 19.28 -9.77 -13.77
CA LEU A 158 20.15 -8.72 -13.24
C LEU A 158 21.62 -9.14 -13.11
N GLY A 159 21.94 -10.43 -13.24
CA GLY A 159 23.31 -10.95 -13.13
C GLY A 159 23.96 -10.73 -11.76
N LEU A 160 23.16 -10.66 -10.69
CA LEU A 160 23.65 -10.37 -9.35
C LEU A 160 24.12 -11.64 -8.65
N ASP A 161 25.40 -11.70 -8.27
CA ASP A 161 25.91 -12.84 -7.50
C ASP A 161 25.50 -12.83 -6.04
N ASP A 162 25.49 -11.64 -5.43
CA ASP A 162 24.97 -11.38 -4.09
C ASP A 162 23.89 -10.29 -4.17
N TYR A 163 22.65 -10.69 -3.93
CA TYR A 163 21.49 -9.82 -3.89
C TYR A 163 20.90 -9.68 -2.48
N SER A 164 21.62 -10.15 -1.44
CA SER A 164 21.12 -10.18 -0.05
C SER A 164 20.71 -8.79 0.47
N VAL A 165 21.53 -7.77 0.21
CA VAL A 165 21.25 -6.37 0.58
C VAL A 165 20.02 -5.85 -0.15
N ARG A 166 19.90 -6.14 -1.44
CA ARG A 166 18.77 -5.70 -2.28
C ARG A 166 17.46 -6.33 -1.81
N LEU A 167 17.47 -7.64 -1.55
CA LEU A 167 16.35 -8.36 -0.96
C LEU A 167 16.02 -7.84 0.45
N GLY A 168 17.02 -7.52 1.27
CA GLY A 168 16.86 -6.91 2.57
C GLY A 168 16.11 -5.57 2.48
N ASN A 169 16.56 -4.67 1.60
CA ASN A 169 15.91 -3.39 1.36
C ASN A 169 14.47 -3.57 0.87
N LEU A 170 14.23 -4.53 -0.04
CA LEU A 170 12.89 -4.87 -0.54
C LEU A 170 11.97 -5.29 0.62
N ARG A 171 12.43 -6.20 1.49
CA ARG A 171 11.65 -6.71 2.63
C ARG A 171 11.42 -5.62 3.68
N SER A 172 12.43 -4.81 3.99
CA SER A 172 12.29 -3.67 4.91
C SER A 172 11.25 -2.68 4.41
N LEU A 173 11.29 -2.33 3.12
CA LEU A 173 10.28 -1.45 2.53
C LEU A 173 8.87 -2.05 2.62
N GLY A 174 8.70 -3.33 2.26
CA GLY A 174 7.41 -4.02 2.37
C GLY A 174 6.86 -4.02 3.80
N HIS A 175 7.71 -4.26 4.80
CA HIS A 175 7.31 -4.21 6.21
C HIS A 175 6.93 -2.80 6.66
N THR A 176 7.72 -1.81 6.30
CA THR A 176 7.44 -0.41 6.60
C THR A 176 6.13 0.07 5.98
N MET A 177 5.77 -0.39 4.78
CA MET A 177 4.46 -0.08 4.19
C MET A 177 3.29 -0.71 4.97
N LEU A 178 3.47 -1.92 5.52
CA LEU A 178 2.46 -2.55 6.38
C LEU A 178 2.26 -1.75 7.67
N GLU A 179 3.35 -1.30 8.30
CA GLU A 179 3.28 -0.43 9.48
C GLU A 179 2.62 0.90 9.15
N ALA A 180 2.99 1.53 8.03
CA ALA A 180 2.38 2.77 7.56
C ALA A 180 0.86 2.61 7.37
N SER A 181 0.41 1.49 6.80
CA SER A 181 -1.02 1.23 6.66
C SER A 181 -1.75 1.08 8.00
N ALA A 182 -1.12 0.45 9.00
CA ALA A 182 -1.71 0.36 10.34
C ALA A 182 -1.82 1.74 11.00
N THR A 183 -0.78 2.57 10.90
CA THR A 183 -0.83 3.97 11.39
C THR A 183 -1.90 4.78 10.67
N MET A 184 -2.08 4.57 9.37
CA MET A 184 -3.10 5.25 8.59
C MET A 184 -4.52 4.86 9.02
N GLU A 185 -4.75 3.60 9.37
CA GLU A 185 -6.03 3.15 9.94
C GLU A 185 -6.32 3.81 11.31
N GLU A 186 -5.30 3.93 12.17
CA GLU A 186 -5.40 4.65 13.44
C GLU A 186 -5.71 6.14 13.24
N GLU A 187 -5.05 6.78 12.28
CA GLU A 187 -5.29 8.17 11.88
C GLU A 187 -6.76 8.37 11.44
N PHE A 188 -7.30 7.45 10.63
CA PHE A 188 -8.72 7.51 10.23
C PHE A 188 -9.69 7.33 11.39
N ALA A 189 -9.35 6.48 12.37
CA ALA A 189 -10.15 6.35 13.57
C ALA A 189 -10.17 7.66 14.37
N VAL A 190 -9.04 8.38 14.44
CA VAL A 190 -8.97 9.71 15.08
C VAL A 190 -9.85 10.72 14.33
N TYR A 191 -9.79 10.77 13.00
CA TYR A 191 -10.68 11.65 12.21
C TYR A 191 -12.15 11.33 12.45
N SER A 192 -12.49 10.05 12.56
CA SER A 192 -13.85 9.57 12.86
C SER A 192 -14.37 10.11 14.20
N LEU A 193 -13.51 10.20 15.20
CA LEU A 193 -13.85 10.75 16.51
C LEU A 193 -13.96 12.29 16.53
N MET A 194 -13.38 12.98 15.55
CA MET A 194 -13.36 14.44 15.48
C MET A 194 -14.51 15.04 14.65
N ASP A 195 -15.55 14.27 14.35
CA ASP A 195 -16.74 14.69 13.58
C ASP A 195 -16.46 15.32 12.20
N VAL A 196 -15.30 15.00 11.63
CA VAL A 196 -14.99 15.26 10.21
C VAL A 196 -15.86 14.39 9.29
N HIS A 197 -16.49 13.38 9.89
CA HIS A 197 -17.32 12.36 9.25
C HIS A 197 -18.79 12.76 9.28
N GLN A 198 -19.14 13.88 8.63
CA GLN A 198 -20.50 13.94 8.10
C GLN A 198 -20.70 12.76 7.15
N GLN A 199 -21.93 12.21 7.08
CA GLN A 199 -22.20 10.95 6.37
C GLN A 199 -21.72 10.95 4.91
N ASP A 200 -21.56 12.13 4.29
CA ASP A 200 -21.15 12.36 2.89
C ASP A 200 -19.72 12.93 2.71
N SER A 201 -18.93 13.06 3.78
CA SER A 201 -17.56 13.62 3.71
C SER A 201 -16.69 12.89 2.69
N PHE A 202 -15.88 13.64 1.94
CA PHE A 202 -14.96 13.09 0.94
C PHE A 202 -14.01 12.05 1.54
N ILE A 203 -13.54 12.27 2.78
CA ILE A 203 -12.64 11.35 3.49
C ILE A 203 -13.28 9.98 3.65
N ARG A 204 -14.56 9.88 4.03
CA ARG A 204 -15.26 8.59 4.10
C ARG A 204 -15.38 7.93 2.73
N ARG A 205 -15.68 8.68 1.66
CA ARG A 205 -15.78 8.16 0.28
C ARG A 205 -14.43 7.71 -0.29
N LEU A 206 -13.33 8.28 0.19
CA LEU A 206 -12.01 7.87 -0.28
C LEU A 206 -11.66 6.46 0.20
N PHE A 207 -12.22 6.01 1.34
CA PHE A 207 -11.86 4.76 2.04
C PHE A 207 -13.02 3.76 2.28
N ALA A 208 -14.27 4.11 1.92
CA ALA A 208 -15.40 3.19 1.84
C ALA A 208 -15.48 2.49 0.47
#